data_AF-A0A7K1THN1-F1
#
_entry.id   AF-A0A7K1THN1-F1
#
_cell.length_a   1.000
_cell.length_b   1.000
_cell.length_c   1.000
_cell.angle_alpha   90.00
_cell.angle_beta   90.00
_cell.angle_gamma   90.00
#
_symmetry.space_group_name_H-M   'P 1'
#
loop_
_entity.id
_entity.type
_entity.pdbx_description
1 polymer ?
#
loop_
_entity_poly.entity_id
_entity_poly.type
_entity_poly.pdbx_seq_one_letter_code
_entity_poly.pdbx_strand_id
1 'polypeptide(L)'
;MKETSRNQNNTGTQPASKADMLKWLPTNEEMNALLEKESDRGVILILAAYIEEILGLIISDACVSPTNAVTLLRHGEPAGTFGARLLIAEAFGFIQDAEATGLKKLQKIRNKAAHFERNGRGFDVLFDSASTVDHVVALADLFGYEKPQREPVILRKLFIDVIQTLAFSLLIRRMNMQPAQPAKTISELANELLEEYNDKNLNIKAKFPDNTLHSELASANVLYVLGLALQDMRHGKSIEDIQNTLSYGNKPAITIQLTNTDAQP
;
A
#
# COMPACT_ATOMS: atom_id res chain seq x y z
N MET A 1 30.28 38.72 12.56
CA MET A 1 29.14 37.78 12.57
C MET A 1 28.73 37.55 11.13
N LYS A 2 29.11 36.42 10.53
CA LYS A 2 28.69 36.03 9.19
C LYS A 2 27.54 35.02 9.34
N GLU A 3 26.30 35.48 9.19
CA GLU A 3 25.16 34.60 9.02
C GLU A 3 25.33 33.85 7.70
N THR A 4 25.53 32.54 7.80
CA THR A 4 25.61 31.67 6.63
C THR A 4 24.24 31.02 6.49
N SER A 5 23.38 31.66 5.70
CA SER A 5 22.06 31.15 5.34
C SER A 5 22.21 29.86 4.53
N ARG A 6 22.13 28.71 5.20
CA ARG A 6 21.82 27.43 4.53
C ARG A 6 20.33 27.39 4.25
N ASN A 7 19.94 28.02 3.16
CA ASN A 7 18.63 27.82 2.56
C ASN A 7 18.68 26.52 1.75
N GLN A 8 18.34 25.40 2.39
CA GLN A 8 18.09 24.15 1.67
C GLN A 8 16.70 24.23 1.06
N ASN A 9 16.64 24.75 -0.17
CA ASN A 9 15.52 24.51 -1.06
C ASN A 9 15.49 23.01 -1.40
N ASN A 10 14.88 22.22 -0.52
CA ASN A 10 14.50 20.85 -0.81
C ASN A 10 13.19 20.89 -1.61
N THR A 11 13.29 21.29 -2.88
CA THR A 11 12.19 21.10 -3.83
C THR A 11 12.05 19.61 -4.03
N GLY A 12 11.12 19.00 -3.30
CA GLY A 12 10.84 17.56 -3.31
C GLY A 12 10.36 17.07 -4.66
N THR A 13 11.27 16.99 -5.63
CA THR A 13 11.10 16.18 -6.83
C THR A 13 11.10 14.72 -6.39
N GLN A 14 9.98 14.03 -6.59
CA GLN A 14 9.92 12.58 -6.39
C GLN A 14 11.04 11.93 -7.23
N PRO A 15 11.77 10.95 -6.67
CA PRO A 15 12.85 10.26 -7.37
C PRO A 15 12.33 9.59 -8.65
N ALA A 16 13.03 9.82 -9.76
CA ALA A 16 12.62 9.39 -11.10
C ALA A 16 12.75 7.88 -11.36
N SER A 17 13.42 7.13 -10.47
CA SER A 17 13.64 5.69 -10.63
C SER A 17 13.73 4.96 -9.29
N LYS A 18 13.44 3.64 -9.29
CA LYS A 18 13.57 2.74 -8.11
C LYS A 18 14.98 2.78 -7.51
N ALA A 19 16.01 3.00 -8.33
CA ALA A 19 17.41 3.14 -7.92
C ALA A 19 17.70 4.49 -7.23
N ASP A 20 17.06 5.57 -7.69
CA ASP A 20 17.16 6.88 -7.04
C ASP A 20 16.38 6.94 -5.71
N MET A 21 15.39 6.06 -5.53
CA MET A 21 14.67 5.95 -4.25
C MET A 21 15.53 5.37 -3.13
N LEU A 22 16.38 4.37 -3.44
CA LEU A 22 17.30 3.79 -2.46
C LEU A 22 18.36 4.79 -2.00
N LYS A 23 18.67 5.84 -2.79
CA LYS A 23 19.57 6.92 -2.39
C LYS A 23 18.97 7.87 -1.36
N TRP A 24 17.65 7.86 -1.14
CA TRP A 24 16.99 8.81 -0.25
C TRP A 24 16.92 8.34 1.21
N LEU A 25 17.13 7.05 1.44
CA LEU A 25 17.25 6.51 2.78
C LEU A 25 18.73 6.58 3.18
N PRO A 26 19.06 7.13 4.37
CA PRO A 26 20.42 7.05 4.86
C PRO A 26 20.83 5.58 4.97
N THR A 27 22.09 5.30 4.65
CA THR A 27 22.68 3.99 4.94
C THR A 27 22.59 3.69 6.43
N ASN A 28 22.65 2.41 6.81
CA ASN A 28 22.69 2.03 8.23
C ASN A 28 23.85 2.72 8.97
N GLU A 29 24.99 2.91 8.31
CA GLU A 29 26.15 3.61 8.87
C GLU A 29 25.86 5.10 9.13
N GLU A 30 25.29 5.80 8.14
CA GLU A 30 24.90 7.20 8.29
C GLU A 30 23.83 7.39 9.37
N MET A 31 22.82 6.51 9.40
CA MET A 31 21.78 6.52 10.41
C MET A 31 22.36 6.28 11.80
N ASN A 32 23.23 5.27 11.97
CA ASN A 32 23.84 4.98 13.26
C ASN A 32 24.73 6.14 13.74
N ALA A 33 25.54 6.72 12.85
CA ALA A 33 26.40 7.87 13.17
C ALA A 33 25.60 9.13 13.56
N LEU A 34 24.40 9.30 13.00
CA LEU A 34 23.45 10.32 13.41
C LEU A 34 22.90 10.00 14.82
N LEU A 35 22.35 8.80 15.00
CA LEU A 35 21.68 8.41 16.23
C LEU A 35 22.61 8.36 17.44
N GLU A 36 23.89 8.01 17.26
CA GLU A 36 24.89 7.97 18.34
C GLU A 36 25.02 9.31 19.07
N LYS A 37 24.92 10.42 18.33
CA LYS A 37 25.08 11.79 18.84
C LYS A 37 23.79 12.36 19.43
N GLU A 38 22.69 11.66 19.25
CA GLU A 38 21.36 12.12 19.66
C GLU A 38 21.02 11.65 21.07
N SER A 39 20.25 12.48 21.77
CA SER A 39 19.61 12.09 23.03
C SER A 39 18.65 10.92 22.81
N ASP A 40 18.33 10.16 23.86
CA ASP A 40 17.34 9.07 23.80
C ASP A 40 16.00 9.50 23.19
N ARG A 41 15.55 10.70 23.57
CA ARG A 41 14.36 11.33 23.00
C ARG A 41 14.54 11.61 21.51
N GLY A 42 15.68 12.17 21.12
CA GLY A 42 16.04 12.43 19.73
C GLY A 42 16.00 11.15 18.90
N VAL A 43 16.61 10.07 19.40
CA VAL A 43 16.61 8.73 18.76
C VAL A 43 15.18 8.25 18.51
N ILE A 44 14.31 8.29 19.53
CA ILE A 44 12.90 7.87 19.39
C ILE A 44 12.18 8.70 18.31
N LEU A 45 12.32 10.02 18.34
CA LEU A 45 11.60 10.91 17.43
C LEU A 45 12.10 10.78 15.99
N ILE A 46 13.42 10.69 15.79
CA ILE A 46 14.04 10.52 14.47
C ILE A 46 13.61 9.18 13.86
N LEU A 47 13.72 8.09 14.61
CA LEU A 47 13.33 6.76 14.12
C LEU A 47 11.83 6.65 13.85
N ALA A 48 10.99 7.27 14.68
CA ALA A 48 9.55 7.31 14.42
C ALA A 48 9.21 8.11 13.15
N ALA A 49 9.87 9.25 12.93
CA ALA A 49 9.71 10.03 11.71
C ALA A 49 10.20 9.26 10.47
N TYR A 50 11.31 8.54 10.59
CA TYR A 50 11.83 7.69 9.53
C TYR A 50 10.83 6.60 9.10
N ILE A 51 10.22 5.90 10.07
CA ILE A 51 9.16 4.93 9.81
C ILE A 51 7.90 5.61 9.22
N GLU A 52 7.53 6.80 9.69
CA GLU A 52 6.41 7.57 9.16
C GLU A 52 6.57 7.86 7.66
N GLU A 53 7.80 8.17 7.23
CA GLU A 53 8.14 8.41 5.82
C GLU A 53 8.06 7.12 5.01
N ILE A 54 8.54 5.98 5.52
CA ILE A 54 8.40 4.69 4.84
C ILE A 54 6.92 4.32 4.63
N LEU A 55 6.06 4.53 5.63
CA LEU A 55 4.61 4.35 5.49
C LEU A 55 4.03 5.29 4.42
N GLY A 56 4.50 6.54 4.38
CA GLY A 56 4.11 7.50 3.34
C GLY A 56 4.46 7.00 1.95
N LEU A 57 5.66 6.44 1.77
CA LEU A 57 6.08 5.86 0.49
C LEU A 57 5.23 4.64 0.09
N ILE A 58 4.92 3.75 1.04
CA ILE A 58 4.02 2.60 0.81
C ILE A 58 2.65 3.06 0.30
N ILE A 59 2.05 4.04 0.98
CA ILE A 59 0.74 4.59 0.60
C ILE A 59 0.83 5.30 -0.75
N SER A 60 1.90 6.04 -0.99
CA SER A 60 2.11 6.74 -2.26
C SER A 60 2.20 5.78 -3.44
N ASP A 61 2.91 4.66 -3.29
CA ASP A 61 3.06 3.66 -4.35
C ASP A 61 1.73 2.92 -4.63
N ALA A 62 0.82 2.87 -3.65
CA ALA A 62 -0.54 2.36 -3.82
C ALA A 62 -1.51 3.35 -4.47
N CYS A 63 -1.09 4.60 -4.73
CA CYS A 63 -1.93 5.60 -5.38
C CYS A 63 -1.73 5.60 -6.90
N VAL A 64 -2.82 5.62 -7.66
CA VAL A 64 -2.78 5.76 -9.13
C VAL A 64 -2.28 7.14 -9.55
N SER A 65 -2.59 8.19 -8.78
CA SER A 65 -2.20 9.57 -9.07
C SER A 65 -1.11 10.05 -8.09
N PRO A 66 0.13 10.30 -8.57
CA PRO A 66 1.20 10.82 -7.74
C PRO A 66 0.85 12.18 -7.10
N THR A 67 0.18 13.06 -7.84
CA THR A 67 -0.23 14.39 -7.33
C THR A 67 -1.24 14.26 -6.18
N ASN A 68 -2.20 13.34 -6.30
CA ASN A 68 -3.15 13.09 -5.22
C ASN A 68 -2.49 12.41 -4.03
N ALA A 69 -1.50 11.54 -4.27
CA ALA A 69 -0.72 10.91 -3.20
C ALA A 69 0.01 11.97 -2.35
N VAL A 70 0.69 12.92 -2.99
CA VAL A 70 1.36 14.04 -2.31
C VAL A 70 0.36 14.86 -1.50
N THR A 71 -0.81 15.16 -2.07
CA THR A 71 -1.86 15.89 -1.35
C THR A 71 -2.36 15.09 -0.15
N LEU A 72 -2.67 13.80 -0.32
CA LEU A 72 -3.17 12.91 0.73
C LEU A 72 -2.22 12.82 1.94
N LEU A 73 -0.91 12.79 1.67
CA LEU A 73 0.15 12.61 2.67
C LEU A 73 0.60 13.90 3.36
N ARG A 74 0.14 15.07 2.87
CA ARG A 74 0.49 16.38 3.44
C ARG A 74 -0.07 16.53 4.86
N HIS A 75 0.66 17.25 5.71
CA HIS A 75 0.19 17.52 7.07
C HIS A 75 -1.18 18.23 7.06
N GLY A 76 -2.09 17.79 7.94
CA GLY A 76 -3.48 18.27 8.01
C GLY A 76 -4.45 17.58 7.06
N GLU A 77 -3.96 16.77 6.12
CA GLU A 77 -4.77 15.99 5.18
C GLU A 77 -5.05 14.57 5.71
N PRO A 78 -5.90 13.77 5.05
CA PRO A 78 -6.38 12.51 5.60
C PRO A 78 -5.30 11.48 5.95
N ALA A 79 -4.11 11.51 5.31
CA ALA A 79 -2.96 10.67 5.66
C ALA A 79 -1.75 11.51 6.15
N GLY A 80 -2.01 12.70 6.70
CA GLY A 80 -1.01 13.67 7.11
C GLY A 80 -0.35 13.41 8.47
N THR A 81 -0.68 12.31 9.14
CA THR A 81 -0.14 11.94 10.46
C THR A 81 0.22 10.46 10.51
N PHE A 82 1.17 10.11 11.37
CA PHE A 82 1.57 8.72 11.63
C PHE A 82 0.39 7.78 11.88
N GLY A 83 -0.55 8.18 12.74
CA GLY A 83 -1.70 7.36 13.09
C GLY A 83 -2.61 7.12 11.88
N ALA A 84 -2.82 8.15 11.06
CA ALA A 84 -3.63 8.04 9.86
C ALA A 84 -2.94 7.18 8.78
N ARG A 85 -1.62 7.35 8.58
CA ARG A 85 -0.83 6.52 7.66
C ARG A 85 -0.86 5.04 8.09
N LEU A 86 -0.68 4.78 9.38
CA LEU A 86 -0.78 3.43 9.95
C LEU A 86 -2.16 2.82 9.72
N LEU A 87 -3.23 3.56 10.00
CA LEU A 87 -4.60 3.10 9.80
C LEU A 87 -4.86 2.71 8.34
N ILE A 88 -4.45 3.56 7.40
CA ILE A 88 -4.59 3.29 5.96
C ILE A 88 -3.79 2.05 5.58
N ALA A 89 -2.52 1.98 5.97
CA ALA A 89 -1.65 0.85 5.62
C ALA A 89 -2.21 -0.49 6.14
N GLU A 90 -2.75 -0.51 7.36
CA GLU A 90 -3.39 -1.69 7.95
C GLU A 90 -4.71 -2.02 7.24
N ALA A 91 -5.59 -1.03 7.05
CA ALA A 91 -6.93 -1.25 6.49
C ALA A 91 -6.91 -1.76 5.04
N PHE A 92 -5.93 -1.35 4.24
CA PHE A 92 -5.77 -1.80 2.86
C PHE A 92 -4.82 -3.00 2.71
N GLY A 93 -4.36 -3.59 3.83
CA GLY A 93 -3.50 -4.78 3.81
C GLY A 93 -2.07 -4.53 3.29
N PHE A 94 -1.63 -3.26 3.24
CA PHE A 94 -0.28 -2.93 2.80
C PHE A 94 0.78 -3.44 3.77
N ILE A 95 0.43 -3.66 5.03
CA ILE A 95 1.30 -4.23 6.07
C ILE A 95 0.62 -5.42 6.75
N GLN A 96 1.40 -6.25 7.44
CA GLN A 96 0.90 -7.42 8.19
C GLN A 96 0.51 -7.04 9.62
N ASP A 97 -0.28 -7.89 10.28
CA ASP A 97 -0.73 -7.69 11.67
C ASP A 97 0.43 -7.50 12.66
N ALA A 98 1.54 -8.24 12.47
CA ALA A 98 2.73 -8.11 13.30
C ALA A 98 3.39 -6.73 13.13
N GLU A 99 3.53 -6.25 11.89
CA GLU A 99 4.07 -4.93 11.57
C GLU A 99 3.16 -3.82 12.12
N ALA A 100 1.85 -3.93 11.91
CA ALA A 100 0.86 -2.99 12.43
C ALA A 100 0.91 -2.92 13.97
N THR A 101 1.02 -4.07 14.64
CA THR A 101 1.16 -4.14 16.10
C THR A 101 2.44 -3.46 16.57
N GLY A 102 3.57 -3.69 15.88
CA GLY A 102 4.83 -3.02 16.16
C GLY A 102 4.75 -1.51 15.99
N LEU A 103 4.14 -1.04 14.90
CA LEU A 103 3.92 0.37 14.60
C LEU A 103 3.02 1.06 15.64
N LYS A 104 1.97 0.38 16.12
CA LYS A 104 1.12 0.87 17.23
C LYS A 104 1.93 1.06 18.52
N LYS A 105 2.88 0.17 18.82
CA LYS A 105 3.79 0.33 19.98
C LYS A 105 4.75 1.49 19.76
N LEU A 106 5.37 1.60 18.59
CA LEU A 106 6.23 2.72 18.22
C LEU A 106 5.49 4.06 18.36
N GLN A 107 4.24 4.15 17.89
CA GLN A 107 3.41 5.34 18.04
C GLN A 107 3.24 5.74 19.51
N LYS A 108 2.98 4.78 20.40
CA LYS A 108 2.85 5.04 21.85
C LYS A 108 4.16 5.55 22.45
N ILE A 109 5.29 4.94 22.09
CA ILE A 109 6.63 5.38 22.52
C ILE A 109 6.91 6.81 22.03
N ARG A 110 6.69 7.07 20.73
CA ARG A 110 6.87 8.39 20.12
C ARG A 110 6.00 9.45 20.81
N ASN A 111 4.71 9.18 21.02
CA ASN A 111 3.80 10.16 21.61
C ASN A 111 4.26 10.55 23.01
N LYS A 112 4.71 9.57 23.82
CA LYS A 112 5.32 9.84 25.13
C LYS A 112 6.56 10.71 25.01
N ALA A 113 7.47 10.39 24.09
CA ALA A 113 8.66 11.20 23.84
C ALA A 113 8.31 12.63 23.33
N ALA A 114 7.25 12.80 22.55
CA ALA A 114 6.87 14.09 21.97
C ALA A 114 6.19 15.03 22.97
N HIS A 115 5.36 14.50 23.86
CA HIS A 115 4.59 15.30 24.81
C HIS A 115 5.39 15.64 26.07
N PHE A 116 5.61 16.94 26.31
CA PHE A 116 6.09 17.42 27.59
C PHE A 116 4.94 17.38 28.59
N GLU A 117 5.03 16.51 29.60
CA GLU A 117 4.11 16.59 30.73
C GLU A 117 4.33 17.93 31.45
N ARG A 118 3.26 18.72 31.59
CA ARG A 118 3.26 20.02 32.30
C ARG A 118 3.74 19.93 33.75
N ASN A 119 3.79 18.73 34.32
CA ASN A 119 4.16 18.47 35.70
C ASN A 119 5.68 18.38 35.94
N GLY A 120 6.51 18.77 34.96
CA GLY A 120 7.98 18.73 35.07
C GLY A 120 8.60 17.34 34.88
N ARG A 121 7.78 16.29 34.79
CA ARG A 121 8.18 14.90 34.49
C ARG A 121 8.29 14.59 33.00
N GLY A 122 8.23 15.61 32.13
CA GLY A 122 8.35 15.44 30.68
C GLY A 122 9.69 14.86 30.20
N PHE A 123 10.65 14.63 31.12
CA PHE A 123 11.90 13.93 30.86
C PHE A 123 11.87 12.45 31.28
N ASP A 124 10.83 11.97 32.00
CA ASP A 124 10.69 10.58 32.48
C ASP A 124 10.11 9.63 31.40
N VAL A 125 10.39 9.88 30.11
CA VAL A 125 9.85 9.13 28.96
C VAL A 125 10.94 8.48 28.11
N LEU A 126 12.13 8.33 28.68
CA LEU A 126 13.31 7.75 28.04
C LEU A 126 13.40 6.24 28.31
N PHE A 127 14.54 5.63 27.95
CA PHE A 127 14.79 4.19 28.10
C PHE A 127 14.98 3.73 29.55
N ASP A 128 14.86 4.63 30.52
CA ASP A 128 14.86 4.38 31.97
C ASP A 128 13.45 4.30 32.57
N SER A 129 12.43 4.80 31.86
CA SER A 129 11.06 4.78 32.35
C SER A 129 10.43 3.39 32.20
N ALA A 130 9.82 2.87 33.27
CA ALA A 130 9.22 1.54 33.29
C ALA A 130 8.24 1.33 32.11
N SER A 131 7.50 2.37 31.75
CA SER A 131 6.53 2.29 30.66
C SER A 131 7.17 2.22 29.27
N THR A 132 8.24 2.98 29.01
CA THR A 132 8.97 2.88 27.73
C THR A 132 9.72 1.54 27.66
N VAL A 133 10.34 1.11 28.77
CA VAL A 133 11.01 -0.20 28.87
C VAL A 133 10.05 -1.32 28.48
N ASP A 134 8.85 -1.36 29.06
CA ASP A 134 7.87 -2.41 28.75
C ASP A 134 7.39 -2.36 27.29
N HIS A 135 7.28 -1.17 26.69
CA HIS A 135 6.95 -1.05 25.27
C HIS A 135 8.10 -1.51 24.36
N VAL A 136 9.35 -1.20 24.68
CA VAL A 136 10.53 -1.62 23.92
C VAL A 136 10.71 -3.13 24.00
N VAL A 137 10.60 -3.72 25.19
CA VAL A 137 10.68 -5.18 25.37
C VAL A 137 9.55 -5.87 24.60
N ALA A 138 8.31 -5.41 24.76
CA ALA A 138 7.19 -5.99 24.05
C ALA A 138 7.22 -5.76 22.53
N LEU A 139 7.98 -4.77 22.05
CA LEU A 139 8.26 -4.59 20.63
C LEU A 139 9.32 -5.60 20.17
N ALA A 140 10.42 -5.73 20.91
CA ALA A 140 11.48 -6.71 20.63
C ALA A 140 10.97 -8.15 20.60
N ASP A 141 10.10 -8.52 21.55
CA ASP A 141 9.45 -9.84 21.60
C ASP A 141 8.68 -10.17 20.31
N LEU A 142 8.04 -9.17 19.66
CA LEU A 142 7.31 -9.38 18.40
C LEU A 142 8.23 -9.78 17.24
N PHE A 143 9.50 -9.38 17.29
CA PHE A 143 10.49 -9.68 16.26
C PHE A 143 11.43 -10.83 16.68
N GLY A 144 11.09 -11.56 17.74
CA GLY A 144 11.83 -12.75 18.15
C GLY A 144 13.17 -12.46 18.82
N TYR A 145 13.38 -11.25 19.34
CA TYR A 145 14.56 -10.95 20.15
C TYR A 145 14.44 -11.61 21.53
N GLU A 146 15.56 -12.07 22.08
CA GLU A 146 15.60 -12.55 23.45
C GLU A 146 15.31 -11.42 24.44
N LYS A 147 14.72 -11.78 25.59
CA LYS A 147 14.38 -10.81 26.63
C LYS A 147 15.65 -10.09 27.11
N PRO A 148 15.79 -8.79 26.82
CA PRO A 148 17.02 -8.07 27.11
C PRO A 148 17.16 -7.79 28.60
N GLN A 149 18.38 -7.48 29.01
CA GLN A 149 18.59 -6.75 30.25
C GLN A 149 17.92 -5.37 30.15
N ARG A 150 17.30 -4.94 31.25
CA ARG A 150 16.52 -3.68 31.31
C ARG A 150 17.40 -2.44 31.58
N GLU A 151 18.66 -2.48 31.16
CA GLU A 151 19.57 -1.33 31.31
C GLU A 151 19.33 -0.31 30.18
N PRO A 152 19.26 1.00 30.45
CA PRO A 152 18.90 2.01 29.44
C PRO A 152 19.77 1.98 28.18
N VAL A 153 21.07 1.76 28.32
CA VAL A 153 22.01 1.68 27.18
C VAL A 153 21.70 0.48 26.29
N ILE A 154 21.39 -0.67 26.89
CA ILE A 154 21.02 -1.89 26.17
C ILE A 154 19.66 -1.71 25.48
N LEU A 155 18.69 -1.12 26.16
CA LEU A 155 17.36 -0.85 25.63
C LEU A 155 17.37 0.16 24.47
N ARG A 156 18.22 1.19 24.55
CA ARG A 156 18.44 2.14 23.44
C ARG A 156 18.91 1.42 22.19
N LYS A 157 19.95 0.59 22.32
CA LYS A 157 20.49 -0.19 21.21
C LYS A 157 19.45 -1.15 20.64
N LEU A 158 18.78 -1.90 21.52
CA LEU A 158 17.73 -2.83 21.11
C LEU A 158 16.59 -2.11 20.37
N PHE A 159 16.16 -0.95 20.86
CA PHE A 159 15.14 -0.15 20.18
C PHE A 159 15.58 0.23 18.77
N ILE A 160 16.82 0.70 18.60
CA ILE A 160 17.38 1.03 17.27
C ILE A 160 17.33 -0.20 16.36
N ASP A 161 17.87 -1.34 16.82
CA ASP A 161 17.94 -2.58 16.04
C ASP A 161 16.54 -3.07 15.62
N VAL A 162 15.58 -3.06 16.55
CA VAL A 162 14.21 -3.51 16.29
C VAL A 162 13.49 -2.58 15.30
N ILE A 163 13.67 -1.26 15.41
CA ILE A 163 13.07 -0.32 14.46
C ILE A 163 13.72 -0.43 13.08
N GLN A 164 15.02 -0.70 13.00
CA GLN A 164 15.68 -1.00 11.73
C GLN A 164 15.13 -2.28 11.10
N THR A 165 14.95 -3.36 11.86
CA THR A 165 14.30 -4.59 11.38
C THR A 165 12.88 -4.32 10.85
N LEU A 166 12.09 -3.53 11.59
CA LEU A 166 10.75 -3.13 11.13
C LEU A 166 10.82 -2.30 9.83
N ALA A 167 11.73 -1.33 9.74
CA ALA A 167 11.94 -0.54 8.53
C ALA A 167 12.30 -1.44 7.32
N PHE A 168 13.21 -2.40 7.50
CA PHE A 168 13.56 -3.36 6.46
C PHE A 168 12.37 -4.20 6.02
N SER A 169 11.56 -4.69 6.96
CA SER A 169 10.33 -5.44 6.65
C SER A 169 9.37 -4.60 5.77
N LEU A 170 9.14 -3.35 6.16
CA LEU A 170 8.29 -2.42 5.41
C LEU A 170 8.87 -2.09 4.02
N LEU A 171 10.20 -1.97 3.89
CA LEU A 171 10.84 -1.75 2.59
C LEU A 171 10.73 -2.97 1.68
N ILE A 172 10.90 -4.19 2.21
CA ILE A 172 10.66 -5.44 1.47
C ILE A 172 9.20 -5.51 1.00
N ARG A 173 8.27 -5.16 1.88
CA ARG A 173 6.84 -5.09 1.57
C ARG A 173 6.58 -4.15 0.41
N ARG A 174 7.10 -2.93 0.50
CA ARG A 174 7.04 -1.92 -0.55
C ARG A 174 7.62 -2.41 -1.87
N MET A 175 8.78 -3.08 -1.86
CA MET A 175 9.41 -3.60 -3.08
C MET A 175 8.57 -4.66 -3.80
N ASN A 176 7.73 -5.38 -3.06
CA ASN A 176 6.82 -6.41 -3.56
C ASN A 176 5.43 -5.87 -3.92
N MET A 177 5.12 -4.60 -3.64
CA MET A 177 3.86 -4.01 -4.04
C MET A 177 3.82 -3.84 -5.56
N GLN A 178 2.70 -4.25 -6.15
CA GLN A 178 2.41 -3.90 -7.53
C GLN A 178 2.00 -2.43 -7.59
N PRO A 179 2.55 -1.64 -8.52
CA PRO A 179 2.15 -0.25 -8.68
C PRO A 179 0.66 -0.20 -9.00
N ALA A 180 -0.05 0.72 -8.34
CA ALA A 180 -1.48 0.89 -8.59
C ALA A 180 -1.74 1.23 -10.06
N GLN A 181 -2.62 0.47 -10.69
CA GLN A 181 -3.04 0.71 -12.06
C GLN A 181 -4.34 1.52 -12.06
N PRO A 182 -4.53 2.42 -13.04
CA PRO A 182 -5.82 3.07 -13.21
C PRO A 182 -6.92 2.02 -13.40
N ALA A 183 -8.13 2.35 -12.95
CA ALA A 183 -9.27 1.50 -13.21
C ALA A 183 -9.43 1.33 -14.74
N LYS A 184 -9.50 0.08 -15.17
CA LYS A 184 -9.72 -0.25 -16.58
C LYS A 184 -11.07 0.30 -17.02
N THR A 185 -11.12 0.80 -18.24
CA THR A 185 -12.39 1.16 -18.88
C THR A 185 -13.25 -0.10 -19.06
N ILE A 186 -14.57 0.11 -19.17
CA ILE A 186 -15.52 -0.98 -19.44
C ILE A 186 -15.12 -1.76 -20.71
N SER A 187 -14.61 -1.06 -21.72
CA SER A 187 -14.14 -1.66 -22.97
C SER A 187 -12.89 -2.52 -22.79
N GLU A 188 -11.91 -2.07 -22.01
CA GLU A 188 -10.71 -2.88 -21.69
C GLU A 188 -11.08 -4.13 -20.90
N LEU A 189 -11.95 -4.00 -19.90
CA LEU A 189 -12.49 -5.14 -19.14
C LEU A 189 -13.23 -6.14 -20.05
N ALA A 190 -14.03 -5.64 -21.00
CA ALA A 190 -14.74 -6.48 -21.96
C ALA A 190 -13.77 -7.25 -22.88
N ASN A 191 -12.71 -6.59 -23.36
CA ASN A 191 -11.71 -7.21 -24.22
C ASN A 191 -10.90 -8.28 -23.47
N GLU A 192 -10.47 -8.01 -22.24
CA GLU A 192 -9.74 -8.99 -21.42
C GLU A 192 -10.57 -10.24 -21.14
N LEU A 193 -11.87 -10.06 -20.84
CA LEU A 193 -12.76 -11.19 -20.67
C LEU A 193 -12.90 -11.99 -21.97
N LEU A 194 -13.07 -11.33 -23.12
CA LEU A 194 -13.14 -12.00 -24.41
C LEU A 194 -11.86 -12.79 -24.73
N GLU A 195 -10.68 -12.25 -24.42
CA GLU A 195 -9.40 -12.96 -24.54
C GLU A 195 -9.36 -14.20 -23.64
N GLU A 196 -9.76 -14.08 -22.37
CA GLU A 196 -9.83 -15.21 -21.44
C GLU A 196 -10.79 -16.32 -21.92
N TYR A 197 -11.87 -15.98 -22.64
CA TYR A 197 -12.79 -16.98 -23.22
C TYR A 197 -12.25 -17.67 -24.46
N ASN A 198 -11.60 -16.91 -25.33
CA ASN A 198 -11.02 -17.47 -26.55
C ASN A 198 -9.93 -18.52 -26.20
N ASP A 199 -9.19 -18.31 -25.11
CA ASP A 199 -8.22 -19.28 -24.58
C ASP A 199 -8.86 -20.55 -24.01
N LYS A 200 -10.15 -20.51 -23.64
CA LYS A 200 -10.92 -21.65 -23.08
C LYS A 200 -11.77 -22.39 -24.13
N ASN A 201 -11.39 -22.33 -25.41
CA ASN A 201 -12.11 -22.98 -26.52
C ASN A 201 -13.55 -22.46 -26.77
N LEU A 202 -13.89 -21.29 -26.24
CA LEU A 202 -15.12 -20.57 -26.57
C LEU A 202 -14.77 -19.45 -27.55
N ASN A 203 -14.97 -19.69 -28.85
CA ASN A 203 -14.80 -18.65 -29.85
C ASN A 203 -16.04 -17.74 -29.80
N ILE A 204 -15.89 -16.61 -29.10
CA ILE A 204 -16.95 -15.61 -28.95
C ILE A 204 -16.71 -14.50 -29.97
N LYS A 205 -17.54 -14.46 -31.00
CA LYS A 205 -17.54 -13.34 -31.96
C LYS A 205 -18.66 -12.38 -31.61
N ALA A 206 -18.30 -11.22 -31.06
CA ALA A 206 -19.20 -10.09 -30.90
C ALA A 206 -19.00 -9.12 -32.07
N LYS A 207 -20.06 -8.82 -32.82
CA LYS A 207 -20.01 -7.80 -33.88
C LYS A 207 -20.75 -6.55 -33.42
N PHE A 208 -20.02 -5.44 -33.35
CA PHE A 208 -20.59 -4.12 -33.05
C PHE A 208 -21.07 -3.44 -34.33
N PRO A 209 -22.18 -2.68 -34.30
CA PRO A 209 -22.60 -1.86 -35.42
C PRO A 209 -21.66 -0.65 -35.60
N ASP A 210 -21.13 -0.48 -36.82
CA ASP A 210 -20.00 0.39 -37.21
C ASP A 210 -20.15 1.92 -36.94
N ASN A 211 -21.21 2.39 -36.27
CA ASN A 211 -21.52 3.82 -36.13
C ASN A 211 -22.00 4.27 -34.75
N THR A 212 -21.81 3.48 -33.69
CA THR A 212 -22.22 3.92 -32.36
C THR A 212 -21.11 4.69 -31.64
N LEU A 213 -21.31 6.00 -31.56
CA LEU A 213 -20.64 6.95 -30.65
C LEU A 213 -20.85 6.63 -29.14
N HIS A 214 -21.27 5.41 -28.80
CA HIS A 214 -21.57 4.93 -27.45
C HIS A 214 -20.75 3.68 -27.14
N SER A 215 -19.43 3.80 -27.22
CA SER A 215 -18.49 2.70 -26.95
C SER A 215 -18.67 2.10 -25.56
N GLU A 216 -19.01 2.90 -24.54
CA GLU A 216 -19.21 2.40 -23.18
C GLU A 216 -20.51 1.62 -23.00
N LEU A 217 -21.62 2.09 -23.59
CA LEU A 217 -22.92 1.43 -23.46
C LEU A 217 -22.94 0.09 -24.22
N ALA A 218 -22.26 0.05 -25.38
CA ALA A 218 -22.05 -1.18 -26.13
C ALA A 218 -21.19 -2.17 -25.34
N SER A 219 -20.06 -1.72 -24.78
CA SER A 219 -19.20 -2.56 -23.93
C SER A 219 -19.92 -3.07 -22.68
N ALA A 220 -20.73 -2.23 -22.02
CA ALA A 220 -21.52 -2.62 -20.86
C ALA A 220 -22.56 -3.71 -21.20
N ASN A 221 -23.21 -3.60 -22.35
CA ASN A 221 -24.14 -4.63 -22.83
C ASN A 221 -23.41 -5.96 -23.14
N VAL A 222 -22.20 -5.90 -23.70
CA VAL A 222 -21.37 -7.10 -23.90
C VAL A 222 -21.02 -7.75 -22.56
N LEU A 223 -20.56 -6.97 -21.58
CA LEU A 223 -20.26 -7.48 -20.24
C LEU A 223 -21.48 -8.11 -19.57
N TYR A 224 -22.65 -7.47 -19.68
CA TYR A 224 -23.89 -8.00 -19.13
C TYR A 224 -24.25 -9.35 -19.76
N VAL A 225 -24.21 -9.44 -21.09
CA VAL A 225 -24.52 -10.66 -21.82
C VAL A 225 -23.51 -11.77 -21.53
N LEU A 226 -22.20 -11.45 -21.50
CA LEU A 226 -21.15 -12.39 -21.10
C LEU A 226 -21.35 -12.87 -19.65
N GLY A 227 -21.74 -11.96 -18.74
CA GLY A 227 -22.05 -12.28 -17.35
C GLY A 227 -23.22 -13.25 -17.19
N LEU A 228 -24.29 -13.08 -17.97
CA LEU A 228 -25.42 -14.02 -18.00
C LEU A 228 -25.01 -15.38 -18.57
N ALA A 229 -24.27 -15.40 -19.69
CA ALA A 229 -23.78 -16.63 -20.29
C ALA A 229 -22.88 -17.42 -19.31
N LEU A 230 -22.01 -16.70 -18.57
CA LEU A 230 -21.19 -17.25 -17.49
C LEU A 230 -22.01 -17.91 -16.39
N GLN A 231 -23.02 -17.20 -15.92
CA GLN A 231 -23.90 -17.71 -14.88
C GLN A 231 -24.57 -19.00 -15.36
N ASP A 232 -25.09 -19.02 -16.58
CA ASP A 232 -25.75 -20.20 -17.15
C ASP A 232 -24.80 -21.38 -17.36
N MET A 233 -23.57 -21.15 -17.83
CA MET A 233 -22.54 -22.20 -17.93
C MET A 233 -22.19 -22.82 -16.57
N ARG A 234 -22.11 -22.01 -15.50
CA ARG A 234 -21.88 -22.53 -14.13
C ARG A 234 -23.03 -23.41 -13.64
N HIS A 235 -24.24 -23.22 -14.16
CA HIS A 235 -25.39 -24.08 -13.87
C HIS A 235 -25.51 -25.28 -14.83
N GLY A 236 -24.49 -25.53 -15.67
CA GLY A 236 -24.44 -26.67 -16.58
C GLY A 236 -25.35 -26.57 -17.79
N LYS A 237 -25.84 -25.37 -18.14
CA LYS A 237 -26.63 -25.18 -19.37
C LYS A 237 -25.77 -25.41 -20.61
N SER A 238 -26.37 -25.95 -21.66
CA SER A 238 -25.70 -26.11 -22.95
C SER A 238 -25.51 -24.77 -23.65
N ILE A 239 -24.57 -24.71 -24.62
CA ILE A 239 -24.36 -23.50 -25.44
C ILE A 239 -25.64 -23.10 -26.19
N GLU A 240 -26.43 -24.09 -26.62
CA GLU A 240 -27.69 -23.86 -27.34
C GLU A 240 -28.76 -23.22 -26.44
N ASP A 241 -28.87 -23.66 -25.18
CA ASP A 241 -29.76 -23.05 -24.18
C ASP A 241 -29.39 -21.59 -23.91
N ILE A 242 -28.09 -21.30 -23.86
CA ILE A 242 -27.57 -19.95 -23.66
C ILE A 242 -27.91 -19.07 -24.86
N GLN A 243 -27.64 -19.54 -26.09
CA GLN A 243 -27.97 -18.80 -27.32
C GLN A 243 -29.47 -18.50 -27.41
N ASN A 244 -30.32 -19.46 -27.06
CA ASN A 244 -31.76 -19.26 -27.01
C ASN A 244 -32.13 -18.19 -25.97
N THR A 245 -31.57 -18.24 -24.77
CA THR A 245 -31.83 -17.25 -23.70
C THR A 245 -31.44 -15.83 -24.15
N LEU A 246 -30.32 -15.68 -24.86
CA LEU A 246 -29.86 -14.39 -25.39
C LEU A 246 -30.73 -13.86 -26.55
N SER A 247 -31.41 -14.75 -27.27
CA SER A 247 -32.26 -14.41 -28.42
C SER A 247 -33.66 -13.93 -28.03
N TYR A 248 -34.14 -14.29 -26.82
CA TYR A 248 -35.51 -14.02 -26.36
C TYR A 248 -35.72 -12.62 -25.74
N GLY A 249 -34.65 -11.86 -25.49
CA GLY A 249 -34.73 -10.47 -25.07
C GLY A 249 -34.88 -9.53 -26.28
N ASN A 250 -35.64 -8.44 -26.14
CA ASN A 250 -35.76 -7.36 -27.13
C ASN A 250 -34.38 -7.08 -27.75
N LYS A 251 -34.20 -7.42 -29.05
CA LYS A 251 -32.89 -7.61 -29.69
C LYS A 251 -31.85 -6.59 -29.19
N PRO A 252 -30.83 -6.98 -28.41
CA PRO A 252 -29.71 -6.09 -28.18
C PRO A 252 -29.07 -5.80 -29.54
N ALA A 253 -28.52 -4.60 -29.71
CA ALA A 253 -27.83 -4.16 -30.94
C ALA A 253 -26.54 -4.96 -31.25
N ILE A 254 -26.31 -6.07 -30.55
CA ILE A 254 -25.08 -6.85 -30.53
C ILE A 254 -25.45 -8.31 -30.78
N THR A 255 -24.92 -8.87 -31.86
CA THR A 255 -25.03 -10.30 -32.14
C THR A 255 -23.80 -10.99 -31.58
N ILE A 256 -24.01 -11.96 -30.69
CA ILE A 256 -22.94 -12.81 -30.13
C ILE A 256 -23.10 -14.21 -30.70
N GLN A 257 -22.05 -14.70 -31.36
CA GLN A 257 -21.97 -16.10 -31.80
C GLN A 257 -21.01 -16.85 -30.88
N LEU A 258 -21.51 -17.93 -30.29
CA LEU A 258 -20.73 -18.87 -29.49
C LEU A 258 -20.50 -20.13 -30.31
N THR A 259 -19.25 -20.51 -30.55
CA THR A 259 -18.91 -21.79 -31.20
C THR A 259 -17.88 -22.54 -30.37
N ASN A 260 -18.09 -23.84 -30.17
CA ASN A 260 -17.13 -24.73 -29.53
C ASN A 260 -16.03 -25.10 -30.52
N THR A 261 -14.77 -24.80 -30.23
CA THR A 261 -13.64 -25.13 -31.11
C THR A 261 -13.29 -26.62 -31.13
N ASP A 262 -13.68 -27.39 -30.11
CA ASP A 262 -13.46 -28.83 -30.06
C ASP A 262 -14.52 -29.61 -30.87
N ALA A 263 -15.59 -28.95 -31.30
CA ALA A 263 -16.57 -29.49 -32.22
C ALA A 263 -16.14 -29.21 -33.68
N GLN A 264 -14.98 -29.71 -34.09
CA GLN A 264 -14.74 -29.96 -35.52
C GLN A 264 -15.52 -31.23 -35.92
N PRO A 265 -16.14 -31.25 -37.12
CA PRO A 265 -16.88 -32.41 -37.61
C PRO A 265 -16.03 -33.67 -37.78
#